data_AF-A0A925WC85-F1
#
_entry.id   AF-A0A925WC85-F1
#
_cell.length_a   1.000
_cell.length_b   1.000
_cell.length_c   1.000
_cell.angle_alpha   90.00
_cell.angle_beta   90.00
_cell.angle_gamma   90.00
#
_symmetry.space_group_name_H-M   'P 1'
#
loop_
_entity.id
_entity.type
_entity.pdbx_description
1 polymer ?
#
loop_
_entity_poly.entity_id
_entity_poly.type
_entity_poly.pdbx_seq_one_letter_code
_entity_poly.pdbx_strand_id
1 'polypeptide(L)'
;LIKGPEGKYHMFASRWDQARGHRGWGSSLAVHAVADNPIGPYLDNGVCWPDSLEGRGHNVTALVLPNEEGYAVIVSETRPGAVFVSKSLDGPWTIKGPLTVEGQPNWRASNVSVMIRP
;
A
#
# COMPACT_ATOMS: atom_id res chain seq x y z
N LEU A 1 -2.13 -5.48 -6.58
CA LEU A 1 -3.49 -6.02 -6.66
C LEU A 1 -3.50 -7.37 -5.96
N ILE A 2 -4.46 -7.62 -5.08
CA ILE A 2 -4.63 -8.90 -4.39
C ILE A 2 -6.04 -9.41 -4.67
N LYS A 3 -6.20 -10.68 -5.04
CA LYS A 3 -7.52 -11.32 -5.07
C LYS A 3 -7.82 -11.80 -3.64
N GLY A 4 -8.85 -11.27 -3.02
CA GLY A 4 -9.25 -11.66 -1.68
C GLY A 4 -9.96 -13.03 -1.66
N PRO A 5 -10.11 -13.63 -0.48
CA PRO A 5 -10.80 -14.92 -0.30
C PRO A 5 -12.28 -14.87 -0.71
N GLU A 6 -12.89 -13.68 -0.67
CA GLU A 6 -14.24 -13.40 -1.17
C GLU A 6 -14.33 -13.37 -2.71
N GLY A 7 -13.20 -13.53 -3.40
CA GLY A 7 -13.11 -13.57 -4.85
C GLY A 7 -13.05 -12.20 -5.52
N LYS A 8 -13.07 -11.10 -4.76
CA LYS A 8 -12.93 -9.74 -5.28
C LYS A 8 -11.46 -9.34 -5.39
N TYR A 9 -11.22 -8.26 -6.11
CA TYR A 9 -9.90 -7.75 -6.41
C TYR A 9 -9.66 -6.44 -5.64
N HIS A 10 -8.69 -6.45 -4.73
CA HIS A 10 -8.31 -5.32 -3.87
C HIS A 10 -7.07 -4.63 -4.45
N MET A 11 -7.26 -3.40 -4.93
CA MET A 11 -6.20 -2.53 -5.42
C MET A 11 -5.77 -1.56 -4.33
N PHE A 12 -4.45 -1.48 -4.13
CA PHE A 12 -3.83 -0.45 -3.33
C PHE A 12 -3.02 0.43 -4.27
N ALA A 13 -3.21 1.75 -4.20
CA ALA A 13 -2.64 2.66 -5.17
C ALA A 13 -2.22 3.99 -4.54
N SER A 14 -1.42 4.75 -5.29
CA SER A 14 -1.10 6.15 -4.97
C SER A 14 -2.15 7.04 -5.64
N ARG A 15 -2.83 7.89 -4.87
CA ARG A 15 -3.77 8.88 -5.38
C ARG A 15 -3.34 10.28 -4.97
N TRP A 16 -3.32 11.21 -5.92
CA TRP A 16 -3.10 12.63 -5.66
C TRP A 16 -4.02 13.48 -6.52
N ASP A 17 -4.04 14.78 -6.25
CA ASP A 17 -4.84 15.76 -6.97
C ASP A 17 -4.39 15.87 -8.44
N GLN A 18 -5.27 15.43 -9.36
CA GLN A 18 -5.03 15.42 -10.79
C GLN A 18 -4.72 16.83 -11.34
N ALA A 19 -5.30 17.89 -10.77
CA ALA A 19 -5.11 19.26 -11.26
C ALA A 19 -3.65 19.72 -11.19
N ARG A 20 -2.84 19.08 -10.33
CA ARG A 20 -1.40 19.36 -10.19
C ARG A 20 -0.54 18.55 -11.17
N GLY A 21 -1.15 17.68 -11.98
CA GLY A 21 -0.45 16.73 -12.84
C GLY A 21 0.56 15.91 -12.06
N HIS A 22 1.70 15.60 -12.67
CA HIS A 22 2.77 14.86 -11.99
C HIS A 22 3.31 15.60 -10.76
N ARG A 23 3.29 16.94 -10.72
CA ARG A 23 3.81 17.71 -9.57
C ARG A 23 3.06 17.48 -8.26
N GLY A 24 1.88 16.85 -8.29
CA GLY A 24 1.11 16.49 -7.11
C GLY A 24 1.59 15.23 -6.38
N TRP A 25 2.47 14.42 -6.97
CA TRP A 25 2.81 13.09 -6.46
C TRP A 25 3.33 13.10 -5.01
N GLY A 26 4.06 14.15 -4.60
CA GLY A 26 4.61 14.26 -3.23
C GLY A 26 3.55 14.37 -2.13
N SER A 27 2.30 14.67 -2.52
CA SER A 27 1.13 14.70 -1.63
C SER A 27 0.24 13.47 -1.76
N SER A 28 0.75 12.38 -2.35
CA SER A 28 -0.05 11.17 -2.55
C SER A 28 -0.56 10.58 -1.24
N LEU A 29 -1.79 10.08 -1.32
CA LEU A 29 -2.42 9.23 -0.32
C LEU A 29 -2.43 7.79 -0.82
N ALA A 30 -2.26 6.86 0.10
CA ALA A 30 -2.53 5.46 -0.18
C ALA A 30 -4.03 5.21 -0.11
N VAL A 31 -4.56 4.63 -1.18
CA VAL A 31 -5.99 4.34 -1.31
C VAL A 31 -6.23 2.87 -1.53
N HIS A 32 -7.43 2.44 -1.16
CA HIS A 32 -7.93 1.10 -1.37
C HIS A 32 -9.17 1.16 -2.26
N ALA A 33 -9.22 0.30 -3.26
CA ALA A 33 -10.37 0.17 -4.15
C ALA A 33 -10.64 -1.31 -4.46
N VAL A 34 -11.91 -1.66 -4.68
CA VAL A 34 -12.35 -3.06 -4.84
C VAL A 34 -13.17 -3.25 -6.11
N ALA A 35 -12.94 -4.35 -6.82
CA ALA A 35 -13.69 -4.72 -8.02
C ALA A 35 -14.05 -6.21 -8.03
N ASP A 36 -15.11 -6.57 -8.75
CA ASP A 36 -15.44 -7.98 -9.03
C ASP A 36 -14.58 -8.58 -10.15
N ASN A 37 -13.94 -7.73 -10.97
CA ASN A 37 -13.10 -8.13 -12.10
C ASN A 37 -11.71 -7.50 -11.98
N PRO A 38 -10.60 -8.19 -12.33
CA PRO A 38 -9.25 -7.66 -12.21
C PRO A 38 -9.01 -6.36 -13.00
N ILE A 39 -9.77 -6.10 -14.06
CA ILE A 39 -9.66 -4.87 -14.86
C ILE A 39 -10.67 -3.78 -14.46
N GLY A 40 -11.47 -4.02 -13.41
CA GLY A 40 -12.46 -3.07 -12.90
C GLY A 40 -13.87 -3.25 -13.49
N PRO A 41 -14.76 -2.27 -13.28
CA PRO A 41 -14.52 -0.99 -12.59
C PRO A 41 -14.23 -1.19 -11.10
N TYR A 42 -13.32 -0.39 -10.56
CA TYR A 42 -12.99 -0.38 -9.13
C TYR A 42 -13.85 0.65 -8.40
N LEU A 43 -14.49 0.21 -7.31
CA LEU A 43 -15.11 1.10 -6.34
C LEU A 43 -14.05 1.60 -5.37
N ASP A 44 -13.90 2.92 -5.29
CA ASP A 44 -12.98 3.58 -4.38
C ASP A 44 -13.50 3.52 -2.94
N ASN A 45 -12.78 2.79 -2.07
CA ASN A 45 -13.13 2.66 -0.65
C ASN A 45 -12.45 3.73 0.21
N GLY A 46 -11.70 4.65 -0.40
CA GLY A 46 -11.06 5.75 0.30
C GLY A 46 -9.63 5.45 0.73
N VAL A 47 -9.22 6.13 1.80
CA VAL A 47 -7.84 6.18 2.28
C VAL A 47 -7.59 5.06 3.28
N CYS A 48 -6.46 4.34 3.16
CA CYS A 48 -6.22 3.12 3.94
C CYS A 48 -5.99 3.34 5.44
N TRP A 49 -5.27 4.41 5.84
CA TRP A 49 -4.89 4.68 7.23
C TRP A 49 -5.03 6.17 7.56
N PRO A 50 -6.26 6.69 7.64
CA PRO A 50 -6.49 8.13 7.87
C PRO A 50 -5.83 8.62 9.17
N ASP A 51 -5.75 7.79 10.20
CA ASP A 51 -5.14 8.15 11.48
C ASP A 51 -3.59 8.12 11.48
N SER A 52 -2.96 7.66 10.40
CA SER A 52 -1.49 7.63 10.24
C SER A 52 -1.03 8.60 9.17
N LEU A 53 -0.63 9.80 9.59
CA LEU A 53 -0.20 10.89 8.69
C LEU A 53 -1.26 11.17 7.60
N GLU A 54 -2.54 11.18 7.96
CA GLU A 54 -3.67 11.47 7.06
C GLU A 54 -3.73 10.53 5.84
N GLY A 55 -3.19 9.31 5.96
CA GLY A 55 -3.16 8.37 4.84
C GLY A 55 -2.00 8.52 3.87
N ARG A 56 -1.02 9.38 4.18
CA ARG A 56 0.12 9.65 3.29
C ARG A 56 0.74 8.34 2.80
N GLY A 57 0.90 8.25 1.48
CA GLY A 57 1.62 7.17 0.83
C GLY A 57 1.71 7.28 -0.68
N HIS A 58 2.89 6.92 -1.20
CA HIS A 58 3.23 6.85 -2.61
C HIS A 58 3.94 5.51 -2.87
N ASN A 59 3.98 5.07 -4.13
CA ASN A 59 4.57 3.78 -4.50
C ASN A 59 4.09 2.65 -3.58
N VAL A 60 2.76 2.51 -3.53
CA VAL A 60 2.05 1.63 -2.61
C VAL A 60 2.05 0.21 -3.15
N THR A 61 2.69 -0.72 -2.43
CA THR A 61 2.74 -2.14 -2.80
C THR A 61 2.08 -2.97 -1.71
N ALA A 62 1.06 -3.73 -2.08
CA ALA A 62 0.40 -4.69 -1.19
C ALA A 62 0.86 -6.12 -1.48
N LEU A 63 1.01 -6.93 -0.44
CA LEU A 63 1.38 -8.34 -0.54
C LEU A 63 0.65 -9.19 0.52
N VAL A 64 0.50 -10.47 0.20
CA VAL A 64 -0.02 -11.49 1.13
C VAL A 64 1.15 -12.00 1.95
N LEU A 65 1.00 -12.01 3.27
CA LEU A 65 1.99 -12.58 4.17
C LEU A 65 1.87 -14.12 4.19
N PRO A 66 2.99 -14.86 4.33
CA PRO A 66 2.97 -16.31 4.38
C PRO A 66 2.22 -16.82 5.62
N ASN A 67 1.96 -18.14 5.67
CA ASN A 67 1.41 -18.83 6.84
C ASN A 67 0.11 -18.22 7.37
N GLU A 68 -0.73 -17.68 6.48
CA GLU A 68 -2.01 -17.03 6.84
C GLU A 68 -1.83 -15.86 7.83
N GLU A 69 -0.66 -15.22 7.81
CA GLU A 69 -0.37 -14.11 8.72
C GLU A 69 -1.11 -12.81 8.34
N GLY A 70 -1.77 -12.77 7.19
CA GLY A 70 -2.59 -11.67 6.72
C GLY A 70 -1.94 -10.94 5.54
N TYR A 71 -1.90 -9.62 5.61
CA TYR A 71 -1.48 -8.77 4.51
C TYR A 71 -0.54 -7.69 5.00
N ALA A 72 0.34 -7.25 4.10
CA ALA A 72 1.15 -6.06 4.30
C ALA A 72 0.99 -5.08 3.15
N VAL A 73 1.06 -3.79 3.47
CA VAL A 73 1.16 -2.71 2.49
C VAL A 73 2.39 -1.87 2.81
N ILE A 74 3.27 -1.73 1.84
CA ILE A 74 4.50 -0.96 1.94
C ILE A 74 4.33 0.34 1.19
N VAL A 75 4.78 1.43 1.80
CA VAL A 75 4.83 2.77 1.20
C VAL A 75 6.29 3.19 1.07
N SER A 76 6.70 3.55 -0.14
CA SER A 76 8.02 4.13 -0.40
C SER A 76 7.93 5.60 -0.85
N GLU A 77 9.08 6.26 -0.97
CA GLU A 77 9.23 7.65 -1.38
C GLU A 77 8.72 8.69 -0.36
N THR A 78 7.40 8.83 -0.22
CA THR A 78 6.77 9.80 0.70
C THR A 78 6.86 9.38 2.17
N ARG A 79 7.21 8.11 2.40
CA ARG A 79 7.53 7.55 3.71
C ARG A 79 8.76 6.65 3.57
N PRO A 80 9.59 6.52 4.61
CA PRO A 80 10.83 5.72 4.55
C PRO A 80 10.51 4.22 4.63
N GLY A 81 9.80 3.66 3.65
CA GLY A 81 9.51 2.23 3.56
C GLY A 81 8.52 1.77 4.62
N ALA A 82 7.54 2.60 4.98
CA ALA A 82 6.61 2.26 6.05
C ALA A 82 5.84 0.98 5.72
N VAL A 83 5.88 0.01 6.64
CA VAL A 83 5.17 -1.27 6.53
C VAL A 83 3.92 -1.23 7.40
N PHE A 84 2.77 -1.37 6.76
CA PHE A 84 1.46 -1.55 7.37
C PHE A 84 1.07 -3.02 7.31
N VAL A 85 0.48 -3.56 8.37
CA VAL A 85 -0.01 -4.94 8.40
C VAL A 85 -1.46 -5.00 8.87
N SER A 86 -2.21 -5.97 8.35
CA SER A 86 -3.57 -6.26 8.78
C SER A 86 -3.92 -7.73 8.57
N LYS A 87 -4.91 -8.23 9.32
CA LYS A 87 -5.53 -9.54 9.07
C LYS A 87 -6.61 -9.49 7.98
N SER A 88 -7.02 -8.30 7.55
CA SER A 88 -8.02 -8.09 6.50
C SER A 88 -7.47 -7.14 5.44
N LEU A 89 -7.91 -7.31 4.18
CA LEU A 89 -7.60 -6.35 3.11
C LEU A 89 -8.31 -5.00 3.31
N ASP A 90 -9.34 -4.95 4.14
CA ASP A 90 -10.08 -3.72 4.47
C ASP A 90 -9.50 -3.00 5.71
N GLY A 91 -8.43 -3.53 6.30
CA GLY A 91 -7.90 -3.06 7.57
C GLY A 91 -8.70 -3.57 8.79
N PRO A 92 -8.53 -2.97 9.97
CA PRO A 92 -7.66 -1.82 10.25
C PRO A 92 -6.19 -2.15 10.04
N TRP A 93 -5.38 -1.13 9.76
CA TRP A 93 -3.95 -1.27 9.49
C TRP A 93 -3.10 -0.83 10.68
N THR A 94 -2.11 -1.65 11.04
CA THR A 94 -1.12 -1.34 12.08
C THR A 94 0.24 -1.08 11.44
N ILE A 95 0.89 0.03 11.78
CA ILE A 95 2.25 0.31 11.30
C ILE A 95 3.28 -0.49 12.12
N LYS A 96 4.20 -1.18 11.44
CA LYS A 96 5.29 -1.94 12.07
C LYS A 96 6.62 -1.19 12.08
N GLY A 97 6.74 -0.14 11.27
CA GLY A 97 7.95 0.66 11.14
C GLY A 97 8.47 0.69 9.70
N PRO A 98 9.68 1.24 9.48
CA PRO A 98 10.31 1.28 8.18
C PRO A 98 10.87 -0.10 7.79
N LEU A 99 10.83 -0.40 6.49
CA LEU A 99 11.58 -1.49 5.89
C LEU A 99 13.08 -1.19 6.01
N THR A 100 13.86 -2.19 6.36
CA THR A 100 15.33 -2.12 6.40
C THR A 100 15.93 -3.24 5.57
N VAL A 101 17.17 -3.04 5.12
CA VAL A 101 17.94 -4.06 4.40
C VAL A 101 19.17 -4.37 5.23
N GLU A 102 19.36 -5.65 5.53
CA GLU A 102 20.50 -6.12 6.31
C GLU A 102 21.83 -5.72 5.64
N GLY A 103 22.78 -5.23 6.44
CA GLY A 103 24.06 -4.73 5.94
C GLY A 103 23.99 -3.40 5.18
N GLN A 104 22.84 -2.72 5.12
CA GLN A 104 22.66 -1.47 4.37
C GLN A 104 22.08 -0.34 5.25
N PRO A 105 22.85 0.19 6.21
CA PRO A 105 22.36 1.17 7.20
C PRO A 105 21.92 2.51 6.60
N ASN A 106 22.40 2.85 5.39
CA ASN A 106 22.07 4.09 4.69
C ASN A 106 21.00 3.90 3.60
N TRP A 107 20.40 2.71 3.51
CA TRP A 107 19.39 2.42 2.50
C TRP A 107 18.14 3.28 2.70
N ARG A 108 17.52 3.67 1.58
CA ARG A 108 16.28 4.43 1.56
C ARG A 108 15.27 3.74 0.66
N ALA A 109 14.02 3.68 1.12
CA ALA A 109 12.93 3.17 0.31
C ALA A 109 12.49 4.23 -0.71
N SER A 110 13.13 4.26 -1.88
CA SER A 110 12.73 5.07 -3.03
C SER A 110 12.40 4.15 -4.20
N ASN A 111 11.20 4.31 -4.78
CA ASN A 111 10.68 3.45 -5.86
C ASN A 111 10.83 1.94 -5.58
N VAL A 112 10.46 1.52 -4.38
CA VAL A 112 10.61 0.13 -3.92
C VAL A 112 9.28 -0.60 -4.03
N SER A 113 9.33 -1.81 -4.59
CA SER A 113 8.26 -2.79 -4.52
C SER A 113 8.82 -4.09 -3.93
N VAL A 114 8.11 -4.65 -2.96
CA VAL A 114 8.49 -5.90 -2.29
C VAL A 114 7.65 -7.04 -2.88
N MET A 115 8.31 -8.15 -3.21
CA MET A 115 7.65 -9.37 -3.65
C MET A 115 8.10 -10.53 -2.77
N ILE A 116 7.13 -11.24 -2.18
CA ILE A 116 7.39 -12.51 -1.51
C ILE A 116 7.41 -13.61 -2.57
N ARG A 117 8.45 -14.44 -2.55
CA ARG A 117 8.56 -15.61 -3.44
C ARG A 117 8.00 -16.84 -2.73
N PRO A 118 7.32 -17.75 -3.44
CA PRO A 118 6.92 -19.06 -2.91
C PRO A 118 8.11 -19.88 -2.43
#